data_AF-A0A537AIL1-F1
#
_entry.id   AF-A0A537AIL1-F1
#
_cell.length_a   1.000
_cell.length_b   1.000
_cell.length_c   1.000
_cell.angle_alpha   90.00
_cell.angle_beta   90.00
_cell.angle_gamma   90.00
#
_symmetry.space_group_name_H-M   'P 1'
#
loop_
_entity.id
_entity.type
_entity.pdbx_description
1 polymer ?
#
loop_
_entity_poly.entity_id
_entity_poly.type
_entity_poly.pdbx_seq_one_letter_code
_entity_poly.pdbx_strand_id
1 'polypeptide(L)' 'MRGLIVLLALALVGVPLWRIVKRTGLPPALSLLGFVPVANVIFIWVFAFMEWPALKQNSAT' A
#
# COMPACT_ATOMS: atom_id res chain seq x y z
N MET A 1 2.56 -21.98 18.35
CA MET A 1 3.18 -20.64 18.53
C MET A 1 3.69 -20.02 17.23
N ARG A 2 4.34 -20.77 16.31
CA ARG A 2 4.88 -20.22 15.05
C ARG A 2 3.84 -19.57 14.11
N GLY A 3 2.67 -20.18 13.94
CA GLY A 3 1.62 -19.64 13.05
C GLY A 3 1.03 -18.30 13.50
N LEU A 4 0.93 -18.07 14.82
CA LEU A 4 0.42 -16.81 15.37
C LEU A 4 1.36 -15.63 15.04
N ILE A 5 2.68 -15.87 15.08
CA ILE A 5 3.70 -14.86 14.76
C ILE A 5 3.60 -14.47 13.27
N VAL A 6 3.41 -15.43 12.38
CA VAL A 6 3.26 -15.17 10.94
C VAL A 6 1.99 -14.36 10.64
N LEU A 7 0.87 -14.70 11.27
CA LEU A 7 -0.39 -13.95 11.12
C LEU A 7 -0.27 -12.51 11.64
N LEU A 8 0.36 -12.32 12.80
CA LEU A 8 0.62 -10.99 13.35
C LEU A 8 1.52 -10.16 12.44
N ALA A 9 2.59 -10.76 11.90
CA ALA A 9 3.50 -10.08 10.96
C ALA A 9 2.77 -9.68 9.66
N LEU A 10 1.96 -10.57 9.10
CA LEU A 10 1.14 -10.29 7.92
C LEU A 10 0.14 -9.15 8.18
N ALA A 11 -0.52 -9.13 9.35
CA ALA A 11 -1.44 -8.06 9.70
C ALA A 11 -0.71 -6.72 9.92
N LEU A 12 0.44 -6.73 10.58
CA LEU A 12 1.27 -5.54 10.82
C LEU A 12 1.75 -4.88 9.53
N VAL A 13 1.98 -5.64 8.46
CA VAL A 13 2.41 -5.11 7.16
C VAL A 13 1.22 -4.85 6.23
N GLY A 14 0.23 -5.75 6.24
CA GLY A 14 -0.95 -5.70 5.36
C GLY A 14 -1.89 -4.53 5.66
N VAL A 15 -2.17 -4.29 6.94
CA VAL A 15 -3.05 -3.19 7.36
C VAL A 15 -2.53 -1.82 6.93
N PRO A 16 -1.25 -1.44 7.20
CA PRO A 16 -0.72 -0.17 6.72
C PRO A 16 -0.64 -0.11 5.19
N LEU A 17 -0.27 -1.19 4.49
CA LEU A 17 -0.30 -1.24 3.02
C LEU A 17 -1.69 -0.91 2.46
N TRP A 18 -2.73 -1.54 3.00
CA TRP A 18 -4.12 -1.26 2.62
C TRP A 18 -4.49 0.21 2.84
N ARG A 19 -4.04 0.77 3.98
CA ARG A 19 -4.31 2.17 4.33
C ARG A 19 -3.60 3.15 3.39
N ILE A 20 -2.37 2.83 2.94
CA ILE A 20 -1.62 3.62 1.96
C ILE A 20 -2.32 3.59 0.61
N VAL A 21 -2.63 2.39 0.08
CA VAL A 21 -3.31 2.23 -1.22
C VAL A 21 -4.66 2.95 -1.24
N LYS A 22 -5.41 2.91 -0.13
CA LYS A 22 -6.67 3.66 -0.01
C LYS A 22 -6.47 5.18 -0.07
N ARG A 23 -5.34 5.69 0.41
CA ARG A 23 -5.01 7.14 0.38
C ARG A 23 -4.52 7.61 -0.99
N THR A 24 -3.97 6.73 -1.81
CA THR A 24 -3.52 7.09 -3.17
C THR A 24 -4.66 7.13 -4.19
N GLY A 25 -5.91 6.84 -3.78
CA GLY A 25 -7.06 6.78 -4.68
C GLY A 25 -7.13 5.49 -5.50
N LEU A 26 -6.24 4.52 -5.24
CA LEU A 26 -6.22 3.23 -5.88
C LEU A 26 -7.20 2.24 -5.21
N PRO A 27 -7.65 1.20 -5.93
CA PRO A 27 -8.46 0.13 -5.35
C PRO A 27 -7.72 -0.54 -4.19
N PRO A 28 -8.29 -0.58 -2.96
CA PRO A 28 -7.60 -1.14 -1.79
C PRO A 28 -7.22 -2.61 -1.94
N ALA A 29 -7.96 -3.36 -2.79
CA ALA A 29 -7.64 -4.74 -3.14
C ALA A 29 -6.25 -4.89 -3.77
N LEU A 30 -5.69 -3.85 -4.40
CA LEU A 30 -4.32 -3.88 -4.91
C LEU A 30 -3.28 -4.09 -3.80
N SER A 31 -3.57 -3.69 -2.56
CA SER A 31 -2.65 -3.96 -1.44
C SER A 31 -2.40 -5.45 -1.18
N LEU A 32 -3.30 -6.35 -1.60
CA LEU A 32 -3.06 -7.80 -1.52
C LEU A 32 -1.91 -8.23 -2.44
N LEU A 33 -1.74 -7.57 -3.58
CA LEU A 33 -0.60 -7.84 -4.46
C LEU A 33 0.71 -7.45 -3.78
N GLY A 34 0.72 -6.55 -2.79
CA GLY A 34 1.92 -6.16 -2.04
C GLY A 34 2.55 -7.30 -1.23
N PHE A 35 1.83 -8.40 -1.00
CA PHE A 35 2.37 -9.63 -0.42
C PHE A 35 3.15 -10.48 -1.43
N VAL A 36 3.00 -10.22 -2.72
CA VAL A 36 3.79 -10.86 -3.79
C VAL A 36 5.08 -10.05 -3.97
N PRO A 37 6.28 -10.67 -3.87
CA PRO A 37 7.56 -9.96 -3.91
C PRO A 37 7.73 -9.05 -5.13
N VAL A 38 7.34 -9.53 -6.32
CA VAL A 38 7.44 -8.78 -7.57
C VAL A 38 6.51 -7.56 -7.57
N ALA A 39 5.27 -7.73 -7.13
CA ALA A 39 4.32 -6.62 -7.08
C ALA A 39 4.70 -5.60 -6.00
N ASN A 40 5.39 -6.00 -4.92
CA ASN A 40 5.94 -5.07 -3.95
C ASN A 40 6.95 -4.10 -4.61
N VAL A 41 7.86 -4.61 -5.44
CA VAL A 41 8.80 -3.79 -6.22
C VAL A 41 8.06 -2.85 -7.18
N ILE A 42 7.03 -3.36 -7.86
CA ILE A 42 6.17 -2.54 -8.74
C ILE A 42 5.47 -1.44 -7.93
N PHE A 43 4.93 -1.73 -6.74
CA PHE A 43 4.30 -0.73 -5.88
C PHE A 43 5.26 0.37 -5.47
N ILE A 44 6.50 0.03 -5.11
CA ILE A 44 7.52 1.04 -4.77
C ILE A 44 7.76 1.96 -5.97
N TRP A 45 7.90 1.40 -7.17
CA TRP A 45 8.04 2.19 -8.40
C TRP A 45 6.82 3.06 -8.66
N VAL A 46 5.62 2.50 -8.62
CA VAL A 46 4.37 3.24 -8.85
C VAL A 46 4.22 4.37 -7.83
N PHE A 47 4.41 4.11 -6.53
CA PHE A 47 4.30 5.14 -5.49
C PHE A 47 5.36 6.24 -5.61
N ALA A 48 6.54 5.93 -6.16
CA ALA A 48 7.60 6.90 -6.38
C ALA A 48 7.29 7.88 -7.53
N PHE A 49 6.64 7.41 -8.60
CA PHE A 49 6.36 8.22 -9.79
C PHE A 49 4.92 8.71 -9.91
N MET A 50 3.98 8.16 -9.15
CA MET A 50 2.59 8.60 -9.20
C MET A 50 2.38 9.92 -8.47
N GLU A 51 1.46 10.74 -8.97
CA GLU A 51 1.02 11.93 -8.26
C GLU A 51 0.18 11.55 -7.05
N TRP A 52 0.52 12.14 -5.90
CA TRP A 52 -0.19 11.89 -4.67
C TRP A 52 -1.47 12.74 -4.63
N PRO A 53 -2.66 12.15 -4.39
CA PRO A 53 -3.93 12.90 -4.42
C PRO A 53 -3.96 14.09 -3.46
N ALA A 54 -3.28 13.97 -2.33
CA ALA A 54 -3.17 15.04 -1.33
C ALA A 54 -2.46 16.30 -1.87
N LEU A 55 -1.56 16.16 -2.85
CA LEU A 55 -0.88 17.30 -3.47
C LEU A 55 -1.80 18.04 -4.45
N LYS A 56 -2.71 17.32 -5.14
CA LYS A 56 -3.66 17.90 -6.10
C LYS A 56 -4.68 18.84 -5.45
N GLN A 57 -5.00 18.66 -4.17
CA GLN A 57 -5.96 19.50 -3.44
C GLN A 57 -5.39 20.88 -3.06
N ASN A 58 -4.07 21.03 -2.93
CA ASN A 58 -3.46 22.29 -2.50
C ASN A 58 -3.19 23.28 -3.64
N SER A 59 -3.27 22.85 -4.90
CA SER A 59 -3.00 23.69 -6.08
C SER A 59 -4.22 24.47 -6.59
N ALA A 60 -5.38 24.28 -5.97
CA ALA A 60 -6.66 24.86 -6.39
C ALA A 60 -7.15 26.03 -5.50
N THR A 61 -6.30 26.51 -4.58
CA THR A 61 -6.49 27.74 -3.77
C THR A 61 -5.52 28.81 -4.21
#